data_AF-A0A952GIP6-F1
#
_entry.id   AF-A0A952GIP6-F1
#
_cell.length_a   1.000
_cell.length_b   1.000
_cell.length_c   1.000
_cell.angle_alpha   90.00
_cell.angle_beta   90.00
_cell.angle_gamma   90.00
#
_symmetry.space_group_name_H-M   'P 1'
#
loop_
_entity.id
_entity.type
_entity.pdbx_description
1 polymer ?
#
loop_
_entity_poly.entity_id
_entity_poly.type
_entity_poly.pdbx_seq_one_letter_code
_entity_poly.pdbx_strand_id
1 'polypeptide(L)'
;MRSFFVTLLAVAAAPVALAQHALGNQDKQIHMNQIQVIGSHNSYHKGFAPSEAKWLEQRNPDAYHSLEYRHASLADQLDGGVRQLEIDIFADPKGGKFAHPKVVEWVKAAGLPADPDFDPDHEMDKPGFKVMHVQDLDERSQCHTFVKCLQQVKGWSKAHPMALPVFLLIETKEGAVRN
;
A
#
# COMPACT_ATOMS: atom_id res chain seq x y z
N MET A 1 32.40 -24.65 49.86
CA MET A 1 31.66 -24.84 48.59
C MET A 1 30.24 -24.32 48.77
N ARG A 2 29.93 -23.23 48.06
CA ARG A 2 28.66 -22.80 47.45
C ARG A 2 27.33 -23.03 48.22
N SER A 3 26.76 -21.94 48.72
CA SER A 3 25.31 -21.70 48.65
C SER A 3 25.07 -20.46 47.80
N PHE A 4 24.54 -20.66 46.59
CA PHE A 4 24.00 -19.59 45.75
C PHE A 4 22.50 -19.50 46.03
N PHE A 5 22.06 -18.40 46.63
CA PHE A 5 20.65 -18.02 46.61
C PHE A 5 20.32 -17.52 45.20
N VAL A 6 19.44 -18.23 44.50
CA VAL A 6 18.81 -17.74 43.27
C VAL A 6 17.57 -16.98 43.68
N THR A 7 17.65 -15.65 43.68
CA THR A 7 16.48 -14.79 43.82
C THR A 7 15.72 -14.83 42.48
N LEU A 8 14.56 -15.50 42.44
CA LEU A 8 13.64 -15.34 41.32
C LEU A 8 13.13 -13.89 41.32
N LEU A 9 13.56 -13.09 40.35
CA LEU A 9 12.81 -11.89 39.98
C LEU A 9 11.49 -12.35 39.31
N ALA A 10 10.38 -12.17 40.02
CA ALA A 10 9.06 -12.24 39.40
C ALA A 10 8.96 -11.10 38.37
N VAL A 11 9.00 -11.48 37.09
CA VAL A 11 8.80 -10.56 35.97
C VAL A 11 7.42 -9.94 36.08
N ALA A 12 7.34 -8.60 36.07
CA ALA A 12 6.11 -7.83 36.15
C ALA A 12 5.19 -8.14 34.96
N ALA A 13 4.27 -9.09 35.13
CA ALA A 13 3.18 -9.38 34.19
C ALA A 13 1.97 -8.43 34.36
N ALA A 14 1.99 -7.57 35.39
CA ALA A 14 0.89 -6.67 35.73
C ALA A 14 0.57 -5.54 34.72
N PRO A 15 1.53 -4.90 34.02
CA PRO A 15 1.21 -3.74 33.19
C PRO A 15 0.44 -4.09 31.90
N VAL A 16 0.58 -5.31 31.38
CA VAL A 16 -0.08 -5.73 30.13
C VAL A 16 -1.59 -5.98 30.35
N ALA A 17 -1.95 -6.61 31.47
CA ALA A 17 -3.34 -6.95 31.78
C ALA A 17 -4.22 -5.72 32.09
N LEU A 18 -3.64 -4.67 32.66
CA LEU A 18 -4.33 -3.39 32.92
C LEU A 18 -4.56 -2.59 31.64
N ALA A 19 -3.62 -2.59 30.69
CA ALA A 19 -3.77 -1.94 29.40
C ALA A 19 -4.89 -2.59 28.54
N GLN A 20 -4.98 -3.92 28.55
CA GLN A 20 -6.02 -4.65 27.81
C GLN A 20 -7.44 -4.41 28.35
N HIS A 21 -7.62 -4.26 29.66
CA HIS A 21 -8.93 -3.96 30.27
C HIS A 21 -9.44 -2.56 29.93
N ALA A 22 -8.56 -1.56 29.83
CA ALA A 22 -8.94 -0.21 29.47
C ALA A 22 -9.42 -0.10 28.00
N LEU A 23 -8.81 -0.85 27.09
CA LEU A 23 -9.11 -0.83 25.66
C LEU A 23 -10.43 -1.55 25.33
N GLY A 24 -10.70 -2.71 25.95
CA GLY A 24 -12.00 -3.40 25.77
C GLY A 24 -13.20 -2.63 26.33
N ASN A 25 -12.98 -1.67 27.22
CA ASN A 25 -14.03 -0.75 27.67
C ASN A 25 -14.22 0.43 26.69
N GLN A 26 -13.15 0.90 26.03
CA GLN A 26 -13.26 1.91 24.96
C GLN A 26 -14.08 1.40 23.77
N ASP A 27 -13.88 0.15 23.33
CA ASP A 27 -14.64 -0.44 22.22
C ASP A 27 -16.16 -0.53 22.51
N LYS A 28 -16.55 -0.53 23.80
CA LYS A 28 -17.96 -0.48 24.23
C LYS A 28 -18.50 0.93 24.37
N GLN A 29 -17.64 1.94 24.36
CA GLN A 29 -17.98 3.35 24.60
C GLN A 29 -17.96 4.19 23.33
N ILE A 30 -17.05 3.89 22.39
CA ILE A 30 -16.88 4.62 21.13
C ILE A 30 -17.29 3.72 19.98
N HIS A 31 -18.31 4.14 19.24
CA HIS A 31 -18.77 3.45 18.04
C HIS A 31 -18.00 3.87 16.80
N MET A 32 -17.96 3.01 15.78
CA MET A 32 -17.23 3.27 14.53
C MET A 32 -17.61 4.60 13.87
N ASN A 33 -18.89 4.96 13.89
CA ASN A 33 -19.42 6.20 13.33
C ASN A 33 -19.14 7.45 14.19
N GLN A 34 -18.44 7.31 15.30
CA GLN A 34 -17.97 8.40 16.17
C GLN A 34 -16.45 8.61 16.06
N ILE A 35 -15.78 7.86 15.17
CA ILE A 35 -14.34 7.97 14.91
C ILE A 35 -14.14 8.78 13.63
N GLN A 36 -13.28 9.79 13.69
CA GLN A 36 -12.76 10.49 12.52
C GLN A 36 -11.36 9.98 12.22
N VAL A 37 -11.10 9.71 10.95
CA VAL A 37 -9.81 9.19 10.48
C VAL A 37 -9.26 10.05 9.35
N ILE A 38 -7.94 10.11 9.27
CA ILE A 38 -7.24 10.59 8.08
C ILE A 38 -7.00 9.37 7.18
N GLY A 39 -7.36 9.52 5.91
CA GLY A 39 -7.09 8.54 4.86
C GLY A 39 -6.07 9.06 3.84
N SER A 40 -5.39 8.15 3.15
CA SER A 40 -4.60 8.48 1.97
C SER A 40 -5.34 8.03 0.71
N HIS A 41 -5.33 8.90 -0.31
CA HIS A 41 -5.88 8.61 -1.64
C HIS A 41 -4.84 7.89 -2.49
N ASN A 42 -5.23 6.79 -3.13
CA ASN A 42 -4.36 5.86 -3.86
C ASN A 42 -3.13 5.45 -3.04
N SER A 43 -3.34 4.87 -1.85
CA SER A 43 -2.28 4.59 -0.86
C SER A 43 -1.13 3.73 -1.39
N TYR A 44 -1.35 2.98 -2.46
CA TYR A 44 -0.38 2.11 -3.11
C TYR A 44 0.57 2.85 -4.06
N HIS A 45 0.31 4.11 -4.38
CA HIS A 45 0.98 4.85 -5.46
C HIS A 45 2.47 5.12 -5.17
N LYS A 46 3.33 4.84 -6.15
CA LYS A 46 4.80 4.95 -6.01
C LYS A 46 5.41 6.09 -6.86
N GLY A 47 4.59 6.79 -7.65
CA GLY A 47 5.05 7.80 -8.61
C GLY A 47 5.77 7.20 -9.81
N PHE A 48 6.28 8.08 -10.66
CA PHE A 48 6.95 7.70 -11.90
C PHE A 48 8.44 7.38 -11.70
N ALA A 49 8.98 6.51 -12.55
CA ALA A 49 10.42 6.41 -12.70
C ALA A 49 10.98 7.59 -13.53
N PRO A 50 12.30 7.85 -13.49
CA PRO A 50 12.87 9.07 -14.06
C PRO A 50 12.56 9.32 -15.54
N SER A 51 12.54 8.27 -16.36
CA SER A 51 12.33 8.40 -17.81
C SER A 51 10.84 8.48 -18.15
N GLU A 52 9.99 7.73 -17.44
CA GLU A 52 8.52 7.90 -17.46
C GLU A 52 8.11 9.34 -17.08
N ALA A 53 8.64 9.87 -15.97
CA ALA A 53 8.38 11.22 -15.49
C ALA A 53 8.78 12.26 -16.55
N LYS A 54 10.01 12.17 -17.05
CA LYS A 54 10.52 13.06 -18.10
C LYS A 54 9.70 12.95 -19.38
N TRP A 55 9.29 11.74 -19.76
CA TRP A 55 8.49 11.51 -20.95
C TRP A 55 7.13 12.20 -20.85
N LEU A 56 6.46 12.06 -19.70
CA LEU A 56 5.14 12.64 -19.46
C LEU A 56 5.23 14.16 -19.31
N GLU A 57 6.19 14.68 -18.54
CA GLU A 57 6.40 16.12 -18.36
C GLU A 57 6.62 16.84 -19.69
N GLN A 58 7.38 16.25 -20.62
CA GLN A 58 7.62 16.85 -21.94
C GLN A 58 6.39 16.87 -22.85
N ARG A 59 5.42 15.97 -22.65
CA ARG A 59 4.27 15.77 -23.55
C ARG A 59 2.99 16.36 -22.99
N ASN A 60 2.81 16.27 -21.68
CA ASN A 60 1.66 16.76 -20.96
C ASN A 60 2.08 17.14 -19.52
N PRO A 61 2.66 18.35 -19.33
CA PRO A 61 3.09 18.84 -18.03
C PRO A 61 1.95 18.86 -17.01
N ASP A 62 0.73 19.23 -17.42
CA ASP A 62 -0.43 19.29 -16.53
C ASP A 62 -0.77 17.90 -16.00
N ALA A 63 -0.79 16.88 -16.87
CA ALA A 63 -0.98 15.50 -16.44
C ALA A 63 0.15 15.04 -15.51
N TYR A 64 1.41 15.34 -15.85
CA TYR A 64 2.55 15.01 -14.99
C TYR A 64 2.38 15.60 -13.58
N HIS A 65 2.12 16.90 -13.48
CA HIS A 65 1.96 17.55 -12.17
C HIS A 65 0.74 17.05 -11.39
N SER A 66 -0.30 16.56 -12.07
CA SER A 66 -1.46 15.96 -11.41
C SER A 66 -1.22 14.53 -10.90
N LEU A 67 -0.28 13.81 -11.51
CA LEU A 67 -0.01 12.39 -11.24
C LEU A 67 1.28 12.16 -10.44
N GLU A 68 2.24 13.10 -10.45
CA GLU A 68 3.50 12.97 -9.71
C GLU A 68 3.30 13.27 -8.23
N TYR A 69 2.95 12.22 -7.51
CA TYR A 69 3.13 12.10 -6.07
C TYR A 69 3.56 10.67 -5.76
N ARG A 70 3.80 10.38 -4.49
CA ARG A 70 3.99 9.01 -4.01
C ARG A 70 3.68 8.93 -2.53
N HIS A 71 3.32 7.75 -2.07
CA HIS A 71 3.19 7.47 -0.65
C HIS A 71 4.38 6.66 -0.11
N ALA A 72 4.55 6.70 1.21
CA ALA A 72 5.36 5.70 1.91
C ALA A 72 4.74 4.30 1.77
N SER A 73 5.39 3.26 2.29
CA SER A 73 4.80 1.91 2.27
C SER A 73 3.44 1.90 2.99
N LEU A 74 2.58 0.91 2.68
CA LEU A 74 1.28 0.80 3.35
C LEU A 74 1.44 0.70 4.87
N ALA A 75 2.47 0.00 5.34
CA ALA A 75 2.79 -0.13 6.77
C ALA A 75 3.22 1.22 7.37
N ASP A 76 4.11 1.95 6.71
CA ASP A 76 4.59 3.25 7.20
C ASP A 76 3.47 4.30 7.26
N GLN A 77 2.52 4.26 6.33
CA GLN A 77 1.32 5.11 6.39
C GLN A 77 0.51 4.82 7.64
N LEU A 78 0.30 3.53 7.95
CA LEU A 78 -0.44 3.11 9.14
C LEU A 78 0.33 3.44 10.44
N ASP A 79 1.65 3.28 10.45
CA ASP A 79 2.51 3.70 11.56
C ASP A 79 2.48 5.23 11.75
N GLY A 80 2.37 5.98 10.66
CA GLY A 80 2.20 7.43 10.63
C GLY A 80 0.82 7.92 11.07
N GLY A 81 -0.12 7.03 11.39
CA GLY A 81 -1.45 7.38 11.91
C GLY A 81 -2.58 7.41 10.88
N VAL A 82 -2.31 7.09 9.62
CA VAL A 82 -3.38 6.87 8.62
C VAL A 82 -4.24 5.70 9.07
N ARG A 83 -5.56 5.83 8.95
CA ARG A 83 -6.52 4.75 9.31
C ARG A 83 -7.52 4.44 8.21
N GLN A 84 -7.39 5.08 7.04
CA GLN A 84 -8.04 4.63 5.82
C GLN A 84 -7.00 4.51 4.69
N LEU A 85 -6.96 3.36 4.04
CA LEU A 85 -6.17 3.14 2.84
C LEU A 85 -7.10 2.94 1.65
N GLU A 86 -6.73 3.49 0.50
CA GLU A 86 -7.40 3.30 -0.78
C GLU A 86 -6.55 2.44 -1.72
N ILE A 87 -7.20 1.43 -2.31
CA ILE A 87 -6.58 0.46 -3.22
C ILE A 87 -7.44 0.33 -4.48
N ASP A 88 -6.90 0.82 -5.59
CA ASP A 88 -7.51 0.66 -6.91
C ASP A 88 -7.22 -0.75 -7.42
N ILE A 89 -8.25 -1.43 -7.90
CA ILE A 89 -8.13 -2.78 -8.42
C ILE A 89 -8.60 -2.90 -9.87
N PHE A 90 -7.80 -3.59 -10.67
CA PHE A 90 -8.08 -3.92 -12.06
C PHE A 90 -8.19 -5.43 -12.23
N ALA A 91 -9.27 -5.91 -12.83
CA ALA A 91 -9.47 -7.34 -13.05
C ALA A 91 -8.52 -7.88 -14.13
N ASP A 92 -7.71 -8.88 -13.76
CA ASP A 92 -6.89 -9.67 -14.67
C ASP A 92 -6.99 -11.18 -14.34
N PRO A 93 -8.14 -11.81 -14.64
CA PRO A 93 -8.38 -13.20 -14.26
C PRO A 93 -7.44 -14.22 -14.93
N LYS A 94 -6.74 -13.85 -15.99
CA LYS A 94 -5.79 -14.72 -16.70
C LYS A 94 -4.32 -14.39 -16.39
N GLY A 95 -4.04 -13.20 -15.89
CA GLY A 95 -2.68 -12.69 -15.75
C GLY A 95 -2.15 -12.13 -17.06
N GLY A 96 -1.13 -11.27 -16.96
CA GLY A 96 -0.39 -10.72 -18.08
C GLY A 96 -1.08 -9.56 -18.81
N LYS A 97 -2.32 -9.19 -18.46
CA LYS A 97 -3.03 -8.10 -19.15
C LYS A 97 -2.31 -6.76 -19.01
N PHE A 98 -1.64 -6.57 -17.88
CA PHE A 98 -0.95 -5.34 -17.49
C PHE A 98 0.55 -5.56 -17.26
N ALA A 99 1.14 -6.61 -17.84
CA ALA A 99 2.57 -6.90 -17.67
C ALA A 99 3.47 -6.06 -18.59
N HIS A 100 2.88 -5.39 -19.59
CA HIS A 100 3.61 -4.66 -20.63
C HIS A 100 2.98 -3.27 -20.87
N PRO A 101 3.16 -2.32 -19.94
CA PRO A 101 2.60 -0.98 -20.08
C PRO A 101 3.22 -0.22 -21.25
N LYS A 102 2.37 0.50 -22.02
CA LYS A 102 2.85 1.27 -23.18
C LYS A 102 3.86 2.36 -22.83
N VAL A 103 3.86 2.91 -21.61
CA VAL A 103 4.86 3.92 -21.22
C VAL A 103 6.29 3.44 -21.42
N VAL A 104 6.57 2.15 -21.25
CA VAL A 104 7.88 1.55 -21.52
C VAL A 104 8.24 1.67 -23.00
N GLU A 105 7.29 1.41 -23.90
CA GLU A 105 7.47 1.57 -25.34
C GLU A 105 7.64 3.04 -25.74
N TRP A 106 6.85 3.93 -25.13
CA TRP A 106 6.90 5.36 -25.44
C TRP A 106 8.17 6.04 -24.97
N VAL A 107 8.68 5.67 -23.79
CA VAL A 107 9.98 6.10 -23.25
C VAL A 107 11.10 5.67 -24.19
N LYS A 108 11.07 4.40 -24.63
CA LYS A 108 12.04 3.87 -25.61
C LYS A 108 11.97 4.61 -26.94
N ALA A 109 10.77 4.85 -27.47
CA ALA A 109 10.57 5.58 -28.72
C ALA A 109 11.04 7.04 -28.65
N ALA A 110 11.03 7.63 -27.45
CA ALA A 110 11.56 8.96 -27.18
C ALA A 110 13.10 9.01 -27.06
N GLY A 111 13.79 7.87 -27.15
CA GLY A 111 15.25 7.80 -26.99
C GLY A 111 15.73 8.07 -25.56
N LEU A 112 14.85 7.90 -24.57
CA LEU A 112 15.20 8.04 -23.16
C LEU A 112 15.82 6.73 -22.63
N PRO A 113 16.66 6.81 -21.58
CA PRO A 113 17.19 5.61 -20.91
C PRO A 113 16.07 4.69 -20.42
N ALA A 114 16.36 3.40 -20.30
CA ALA A 114 15.42 2.46 -19.69
C ALA A 114 15.34 2.73 -18.19
N ASP A 115 14.12 2.80 -17.66
CA ASP A 115 13.87 2.83 -16.24
C ASP A 115 14.05 1.44 -15.60
N PRO A 116 14.22 1.36 -14.27
CA PRO A 116 14.16 0.09 -13.56
C PRO A 116 12.85 -0.63 -13.86
N ASP A 117 12.92 -1.95 -13.97
CA ASP A 117 11.72 -2.78 -14.16
C ASP A 117 10.68 -2.42 -13.10
N PHE A 118 9.44 -2.22 -13.54
CA PHE A 118 8.34 -1.86 -12.65
C PHE A 118 7.85 -3.09 -11.88
N ASP A 119 7.96 -4.30 -12.46
CA ASP A 119 7.50 -5.55 -11.87
C ASP A 119 8.59 -6.65 -11.90
N PRO A 120 9.69 -6.49 -11.15
CA PRO A 120 10.81 -7.44 -11.16
C PRO A 120 10.45 -8.83 -10.63
N ASP A 121 9.32 -8.96 -9.92
CA ASP A 121 8.83 -10.20 -9.33
C ASP A 121 7.79 -10.92 -10.22
N HIS A 122 7.53 -10.39 -11.43
CA HIS A 122 6.54 -10.92 -12.38
C HIS A 122 5.18 -11.15 -11.71
N GLU A 123 4.74 -10.19 -10.90
CA GLU A 123 3.42 -10.18 -10.27
C GLU A 123 2.29 -9.94 -11.27
N MET A 124 2.51 -9.10 -12.27
CA MET A 124 1.55 -8.76 -13.31
C MET A 124 1.23 -9.98 -14.18
N ASP A 125 2.15 -10.92 -14.33
CA ASP A 125 1.95 -12.17 -15.07
C ASP A 125 0.98 -13.14 -14.38
N LYS A 126 0.75 -13.00 -13.08
CA LYS A 126 -0.07 -13.93 -12.29
C LYS A 126 -1.57 -13.63 -12.46
N PRO A 127 -2.47 -14.62 -12.44
CA PRO A 127 -3.91 -14.35 -12.37
C PRO A 127 -4.31 -13.55 -11.12
N GLY A 128 -5.31 -12.67 -11.25
CA GLY A 128 -5.95 -11.96 -10.13
C GLY A 128 -6.05 -10.45 -10.34
N PHE A 129 -6.51 -9.74 -9.30
CA PHE A 129 -6.61 -8.28 -9.35
C PHE A 129 -5.23 -7.62 -9.28
N LYS A 130 -4.99 -6.66 -10.17
CA LYS A 130 -3.81 -5.79 -10.19
C LYS A 130 -4.08 -4.47 -9.50
N VAL A 131 -3.02 -3.85 -9.00
CA VAL A 131 -3.09 -2.56 -8.31
C VAL A 131 -2.16 -1.58 -9.02
N MET A 132 -2.75 -0.53 -9.58
CA MET A 132 -2.11 0.52 -10.39
C MET A 132 -2.99 1.76 -10.40
N HIS A 133 -2.50 2.90 -10.87
CA HIS A 133 -3.31 4.14 -10.93
C HIS A 133 -3.88 4.39 -12.31
N VAL A 134 -3.04 4.37 -13.35
CA VAL A 134 -3.46 4.58 -14.74
C VAL A 134 -2.85 3.48 -15.60
N GLN A 135 -3.71 2.70 -16.25
CA GLN A 135 -3.29 1.68 -17.23
C GLN A 135 -2.37 2.31 -18.28
N ASP A 136 -1.34 1.59 -18.70
CA ASP A 136 -0.36 1.99 -19.71
C ASP A 136 0.55 3.18 -19.35
N LEU A 137 0.31 3.89 -18.23
CA LEU A 137 1.03 5.12 -17.89
C LEU A 137 1.62 5.12 -16.47
N ASP A 138 0.79 4.85 -15.46
CA ASP A 138 1.11 5.02 -14.04
C ASP A 138 0.81 3.71 -13.28
N GLU A 139 1.66 2.71 -13.51
CA GLU A 139 1.48 1.34 -13.01
C GLU A 139 2.34 0.97 -11.80
N ARG A 140 3.21 1.88 -11.36
CA ARG A 140 4.13 1.62 -10.24
C ARG A 140 3.39 1.66 -8.92
N SER A 141 3.45 0.55 -8.20
CA SER A 141 2.73 0.33 -6.94
C SER A 141 3.67 -0.19 -5.85
N GLN A 142 3.31 0.04 -4.59
CA GLN A 142 3.93 -0.62 -3.42
C GLN A 142 3.65 -2.13 -3.38
N CYS A 143 2.64 -2.59 -4.15
CA CYS A 143 2.23 -3.99 -4.29
C CYS A 143 1.46 -4.15 -5.61
N HIS A 144 1.89 -5.01 -6.53
CA HIS A 144 1.28 -5.10 -7.86
C HIS A 144 0.01 -5.97 -7.91
N THR A 145 -0.23 -6.78 -6.88
CA THR A 145 -1.47 -7.56 -6.75
C THR A 145 -2.25 -7.18 -5.50
N PHE A 146 -3.58 -7.24 -5.60
CA PHE A 146 -4.47 -6.97 -4.47
C PHE A 146 -4.17 -7.91 -3.29
N VAL A 147 -3.83 -9.17 -3.58
CA VAL A 147 -3.42 -10.16 -2.57
C VAL A 147 -2.16 -9.70 -1.83
N LYS A 148 -1.12 -9.22 -2.53
CA LYS A 148 0.08 -8.71 -1.85
C LYS A 148 -0.22 -7.46 -1.02
N CYS A 149 -1.06 -6.54 -1.51
CA CYS A 149 -1.47 -5.38 -0.72
C CYS A 149 -2.18 -5.79 0.59
N LEU A 150 -3.15 -6.71 0.52
CA LEU A 150 -3.83 -7.22 1.71
C LEU A 150 -2.89 -7.98 2.65
N GLN A 151 -1.88 -8.68 2.13
CA GLN A 151 -0.87 -9.34 2.94
C GLN A 151 -0.02 -8.34 3.73
N GLN A 152 0.35 -7.19 3.14
CA GLN A 152 1.04 -6.12 3.84
C GLN A 152 0.18 -5.55 4.99
N VAL A 153 -1.08 -5.20 4.71
CA VAL A 153 -2.02 -4.68 5.73
C VAL A 153 -2.25 -5.71 6.83
N LYS A 154 -2.43 -6.99 6.47
CA LYS A 154 -2.58 -8.10 7.44
C LYS A 154 -1.33 -8.28 8.30
N GLY A 155 -0.15 -8.16 7.72
CA GLY A 155 1.13 -8.23 8.44
C GLY A 155 1.21 -7.13 9.49
N TRP A 156 0.91 -5.89 9.08
CA TRP A 156 0.87 -4.74 9.98
C TRP A 156 -0.17 -4.92 11.10
N SER A 157 -1.39 -5.31 10.77
CA SER A 157 -2.47 -5.50 11.76
C SER A 157 -2.11 -6.56 12.82
N LYS A 158 -1.46 -7.66 12.42
CA LYS A 158 -0.97 -8.68 13.37
C LYS A 158 0.10 -8.16 14.32
N ALA A 159 0.96 -7.26 13.84
CA ALA A 159 1.99 -6.62 14.66
C ALA A 159 1.41 -5.55 15.60
N HIS A 160 0.20 -5.05 15.32
CA HIS A 160 -0.46 -3.97 16.07
C HIS A 160 -1.85 -4.40 16.59
N PRO A 161 -1.92 -5.36 17.53
CA PRO A 161 -3.19 -5.93 18.00
C PRO A 161 -4.12 -4.95 18.74
N MET A 162 -3.60 -3.76 19.08
CA MET A 162 -4.33 -2.70 19.79
C MET A 162 -4.55 -1.46 18.92
N ALA A 163 -4.26 -1.54 17.62
CA ALA A 163 -4.51 -0.45 16.70
C ALA A 163 -6.01 -0.19 16.52
N LEU A 164 -6.37 1.07 16.27
CA LEU A 164 -7.70 1.44 15.79
C LEU A 164 -8.02 0.70 14.48
N PRO A 165 -9.32 0.50 14.18
CA PRO A 165 -9.76 -0.09 12.92
C PRO A 165 -9.13 0.58 11.70
N VAL A 166 -8.73 -0.23 10.73
CA VAL A 166 -8.25 0.22 9.43
C VAL A 166 -9.39 0.07 8.42
N PHE A 167 -9.76 1.17 7.78
CA PHE A 167 -10.71 1.19 6.69
C PHE A 167 -9.97 0.94 5.37
N LEU A 168 -10.49 0.02 4.57
CA LEU A 168 -9.98 -0.25 3.23
C LEU A 168 -11.04 0.19 2.22
N LEU A 169 -10.77 1.29 1.51
CA LEU A 169 -11.55 1.70 0.36
C LEU A 169 -11.00 0.93 -0.85
N ILE A 170 -11.86 0.13 -1.49
CA ILE A 170 -11.51 -0.63 -2.67
C ILE A 170 -12.20 0.01 -3.87
N GLU A 171 -11.44 0.65 -4.75
CA GLU A 171 -11.98 1.23 -5.97
C GLU A 171 -11.86 0.22 -7.11
N THR A 172 -12.99 -0.28 -7.61
CA THR A 172 -13.00 -1.15 -8.78
C THR A 172 -12.87 -0.30 -10.04
N LYS A 173 -11.70 -0.40 -10.69
CA LYS A 173 -11.46 0.27 -11.97
C LYS A 173 -11.96 -0.60 -13.11
N GLU A 174 -12.95 -0.09 -13.83
CA GLU A 174 -13.57 -0.74 -14.99
C GLU A 174 -13.35 0.06 -16.28
N GLY A 175 -13.33 -0.64 -17.41
CA GLY A 175 -13.23 -0.03 -18.73
C GLY A 175 -11.84 -0.03 -19.35
N ALA A 176 -11.82 0.23 -20.66
CA ALA A 176 -10.58 0.47 -21.40
C ALA A 176 -10.08 1.90 -21.13
N VAL A 177 -8.77 2.12 -21.29
CA VAL A 177 -8.22 3.48 -21.40
C VAL A 177 -9.01 4.19 -22.50
N ARG A 178 -9.71 5.28 -22.15
CA ARG A 178 -10.37 6.10 -23.16
C ARG A 178 -9.26 6.80 -23.93
N ASN A 179 -9.08 6.39 -25.19
CA ASN A 179 -8.18 7.04 -26.15
C ASN A 179 -8.57 8.50 -26.39
#